data_AF-T0YNV9-F1
#
_entry.id   AF-T0YNV9-F1
#
_cell.length_a   1.000
_cell.length_b   1.000
_cell.length_c   1.000
_cell.angle_alpha   90.00
_cell.angle_beta   90.00
_cell.angle_gamma   90.00
#
_symmetry.space_group_name_H-M   'P 1'
#
loop_
_entity.id
_entity.type
_entity.pdbx_description
1 polymer ?
#
loop_
_entity_poly.entity_id
_entity_poly.type
_entity_poly.pdbx_seq_one_letter_code
_entity_poly.pdbx_strand_id
1 'polypeptide(L)' 'PFHILIFKSRQRSYRELPMRLFEFGTVYRYEKSGVIHGLTRVRGMTQDDAHIFCSRAR' A
#
# COMPACT_ATOMS: atom_id res chain seq x y z
N PRO A 1 2.99 4.44 -3.48
CA PRO A 1 3.59 3.11 -3.27
C PRO A 1 5.06 3.20 -2.80
N PHE A 2 5.28 3.45 -1.51
CA PHE A 2 6.63 3.59 -0.93
C PHE A 2 7.22 2.26 -0.43
N HIS A 3 6.38 1.26 -0.12
CA HIS A 3 6.82 -0.08 0.29
C HIS A 3 7.73 -0.77 -0.73
N ILE A 4 7.60 -0.45 -2.02
CA ILE A 4 8.51 -0.92 -3.07
C ILE A 4 9.92 -0.35 -2.90
N LEU A 5 10.04 0.92 -2.49
CA LEU A 5 11.34 1.54 -2.22
C LEU A 5 11.98 0.95 -0.95
N ILE A 6 11.18 0.61 0.06
CA ILE A 6 11.66 -0.10 1.25
C ILE A 6 12.16 -1.50 0.90
N PHE A 7 11.47 -2.21 0.01
CA PHE A 7 11.94 -3.50 -0.47
C PHE A 7 13.27 -3.35 -1.23
N LYS A 8 13.36 -2.35 -2.12
CA LYS A 8 14.53 -2.06 -2.97
C LYS A 8 15.75 -1.50 -2.22
N SER A 9 15.58 -0.94 -1.01
CA SER A 9 16.65 -0.24 -0.30
C SER A 9 17.86 -1.13 0.07
N ARG A 10 17.69 -2.46 0.09
CA ARG A 10 18.78 -3.42 0.26
C ARG A 10 18.51 -4.73 -0.47
N GLN A 11 19.58 -5.51 -0.71
CA GLN A 11 19.45 -6.87 -1.24
C GLN A 11 18.70 -7.77 -0.24
N ARG A 12 17.84 -8.65 -0.75
CA ARG A 12 16.94 -9.52 0.03
C ARG A 12 17.18 -10.98 -0.34
N SER A 13 17.26 -11.86 0.67
CA SER A 13 17.33 -13.31 0.47
C SER A 13 15.93 -13.90 0.32
N TYR A 14 15.80 -15.01 -0.42
CA TYR A 14 14.54 -15.77 -0.50
C TYR A 14 14.05 -16.25 0.87
N ARG A 15 14.97 -16.41 1.85
CA ARG A 15 14.64 -16.78 3.24
C ARG A 15 13.88 -15.70 4.00
N GLU A 16 13.96 -14.44 3.54
CA GLU A 16 13.21 -13.32 4.11
C GLU A 16 11.76 -13.27 3.58
N LEU A 17 11.42 -14.08 2.57
CA LEU A 17 10.10 -14.11 1.96
C LEU A 17 9.23 -15.22 2.61
N PRO A 18 7.93 -14.97 2.84
CA PRO A 18 7.18 -13.77 2.48
C PRO A 18 7.41 -12.61 3.46
N MET A 19 7.75 -11.45 2.91
CA MET A 19 7.90 -10.20 3.65
C MET A 19 6.59 -9.42 3.58
N ARG A 20 6.09 -8.98 4.73
CA ARG A 20 4.82 -8.26 4.86
C ARG A 20 5.11 -6.87 5.42
N LEU A 21 4.79 -5.84 4.65
CA LEU A 21 4.89 -4.44 5.08
C LEU A 21 3.49 -3.87 5.20
N PHE A 22 3.19 -3.24 6.33
CA PHE A 22 1.87 -2.70 6.66
C PHE A 22 1.99 -1.24 7.10
N GLU A 23 1.01 -0.43 6.73
CA GLU A 23 0.94 0.98 7.09
C GLU A 23 -0.51 1.47 7.16
N PHE A 24 -0.78 2.38 8.10
CA PHE A 24 -1.97 3.24 8.05
C PHE A 24 -1.69 4.48 7.20
N GLY A 25 -1.77 4.32 5.89
CA GLY A 25 -1.41 5.35 4.91
C GLY A 25 -2.52 6.34 4.63
N THR A 26 -2.25 7.62 4.90
CA THR A 26 -3.16 8.69 4.47
C THR A 26 -2.95 8.98 3.00
N VAL A 27 -3.97 8.72 2.21
CA VAL A 27 -3.96 8.93 0.76
C VAL A 27 -4.95 10.00 0.37
N TYR A 28 -4.58 10.76 -0.64
CA TYR A 28 -5.45 11.75 -1.26
C TYR A 28 -5.76 11.34 -2.70
N ARG A 29 -7.04 11.35 -3.04
CA ARG A 29 -7.53 11.11 -4.40
C ARG A 29 -8.32 12.34 -4.85
N TYR A 30 -7.94 12.90 -5.99
CA TYR A 30 -8.62 14.07 -6.54
C TYR A 30 -9.94 13.68 -7.22
N GLU A 31 -10.90 13.25 -6.39
CA GLU A 31 -12.25 12.90 -6.82
C GLU A 31 -13.03 14.15 -7.27
N LYS A 32 -13.79 14.02 -8.37
CA LYS A 32 -14.62 15.11 -8.91
C LYS A 32 -15.61 15.58 -7.82
N SER A 33 -15.83 16.89 -7.72
CA SER A 33 -16.66 17.46 -6.64
C SER A 33 -18.08 16.88 -6.58
N GLY A 34 -18.67 16.56 -7.74
CA GLY A 34 -20.04 16.01 -7.81
C GLY A 34 -20.18 14.51 -7.51
N VAL A 35 -19.09 13.79 -7.20
CA VAL A 35 -19.14 12.35 -6.89
C VAL A 35 -18.81 12.02 -5.43
N ILE A 36 -18.52 13.03 -4.60
CA ILE A 36 -18.21 12.84 -3.18
C ILE A 36 -19.51 12.50 -2.44
N HIS A 37 -19.49 11.47 -1.60
CA HIS A 37 -20.69 11.01 -0.90
C HIS A 37 -20.38 10.45 0.49
N GLY A 38 -20.85 11.18 1.51
CA GLY A 38 -20.68 10.82 2.93
C GLY A 38 -19.24 10.43 3.25
N LEU A 39 -19.06 9.27 3.89
CA LEU A 39 -17.75 8.68 4.18
C LEU A 39 -17.33 7.61 3.15
N THR A 40 -18.24 7.20 2.28
CA THR A 40 -18.00 6.12 1.30
C THR A 40 -17.12 6.57 0.13
N ARG A 41 -17.13 7.87 -0.20
CA ARG A 41 -16.31 8.45 -1.28
C ARG A 41 -15.82 9.84 -0.91
N VAL A 42 -14.55 9.94 -0.55
CA VAL A 42 -13.90 11.14 -0.02
C VAL A 42 -12.58 11.42 -0.74
N ARG A 43 -12.08 12.65 -0.63
CA ARG A 43 -10.78 13.05 -1.21
C ARG A 43 -9.58 12.67 -0.36
N GLY A 44 -9.75 12.48 0.94
CA GLY A 44 -8.70 12.08 1.87
C GLY A 44 -9.21 10.94 2.74
N MET A 45 -8.43 9.87 2.83
CA MET A 45 -8.75 8.70 3.65
C MET A 45 -7.47 8.06 4.16
N THR A 46 -7.52 7.41 5.32
CA THR A 46 -6.43 6.56 5.81
C THR A 46 -6.79 5.12 5.51
N GLN A 47 -5.92 4.42 4.80
CA GLN A 47 -6.10 3.03 4.40
C GLN A 47 -5.24 2.13 5.29
N ASP A 48 -5.79 1.00 5.69
CA ASP A 48 -5.10 -0.12 6.32
C ASP A 48 -4.34 -0.95 5.26
N ASP A 49 -3.41 -0.29 4.57
CA ASP A 49 -2.76 -0.85 3.38
C ASP A 49 -1.58 -1.77 3.73
N ALA A 50 -1.45 -2.86 2.96
CA ALA A 50 -0.42 -3.87 3.15
C ALA A 50 0.18 -4.31 1.81
N HIS A 51 1.50 -4.43 1.76
CA HIS A 51 2.22 -4.96 0.61
C HIS A 51 2.97 -6.23 1.02
N ILE A 52 2.68 -7.34 0.33
CA ILE A 52 3.31 -8.64 0.57
C ILE A 52 4.25 -8.94 -0.60
N PHE A 53 5.55 -9.07 -0.32
CA PHE A 53 6.55 -9.54 -1.27
C PHE A 53 6.77 -11.03 -1.04
N CYS A 54 6.56 -11.85 -2.06
CA CYS A 54 6.69 -13.30 -2.00
C CYS A 54 7.43 -13.85 -3.21
N SER A 55 8.04 -15.03 -3.07
CA SER A 55 8.47 -15.80 -4.23
C SER A 55 7.25 -16.43 -4.90
N ARG A 56 7.35 -16.72 -6.20
CA ARG A 56 6.36 -17.56 -6.87
C ARG A 56 6.32 -18.92 -6.14
N ALA A 57 5.11 -19.41 -5.85
CA ALA A 57 4.94 -20.79 -5.45
C ALA A 57 5.48 -21.68 -6.58
N ARG A 58 6.24 -22.72 -6.22
CA ARG A 58 6.56 -23.80 -7.15
C ARG A 58 5.31 -24.66 -7.37
#